data_AF-A0A0B0PVW3-F1
#
_entry.id   AF-A0A0B0PVW3-F1
#
_cell.length_a   1.000
_cell.length_b   1.000
_cell.length_c   1.000
_cell.angle_alpha   90.00
_cell.angle_beta   90.00
_cell.angle_gamma   90.00
#
_symmetry.space_group_name_H-M   'P 1'
#
loop_
_entity.id
_entity.type
_entity.pdbx_description
1 polymer ?
#
loop_
_entity_poly.entity_id
_entity_poly.type
_entity_poly.pdbx_seq_one_letter_code
_entity_poly.pdbx_strand_id
1 'polypeptide(L)'
;MPDINKNQALDIIKERFALKVSNNYVKKALGKKLQNVLSGMLRYQWEDVVRFWNSKKGEDRKRVGTISRQKQKFMHTARSKSFSCVAEAEELSSSQKDGRLLLFDIIHRKKDGSPITIEAAEIMEKLKDKKVEYEAITSSDSSVNLDDIDNQIIIEVLGPERYGRV
;
A
#
# COMPACT_ATOMS: atom_id res chain seq x y z
N MET A 1 -47.06 12.03 -31.47
CA MET A 1 -46.06 12.48 -30.47
C MET A 1 -46.43 11.86 -29.14
N PRO A 2 -45.52 11.21 -28.40
CA PRO A 2 -45.88 10.59 -27.12
C PRO A 2 -46.02 11.68 -26.05
N ASP A 3 -47.19 11.73 -25.40
CA ASP A 3 -47.48 12.63 -24.29
C ASP A 3 -46.66 12.23 -23.07
N ILE A 4 -45.69 13.06 -22.69
CA ILE A 4 -44.91 12.86 -21.48
C ILE A 4 -45.84 13.12 -20.29
N ASN A 5 -46.13 12.06 -19.54
CA ASN A 5 -46.87 12.11 -18.29
C ASN A 5 -46.25 13.15 -17.34
N LYS A 6 -47.10 13.97 -16.69
CA LYS A 6 -46.69 14.98 -15.69
C LYS A 6 -45.67 14.47 -14.67
N ASN A 7 -45.76 13.20 -14.28
CA ASN A 7 -44.83 12.55 -13.35
C ASN A 7 -43.42 12.36 -13.96
N GLN A 8 -43.32 11.96 -15.23
CA GLN A 8 -42.05 11.86 -15.94
C GLN A 8 -41.39 13.23 -16.14
N ALA A 9 -42.18 14.25 -16.46
CA ALA A 9 -41.67 15.62 -16.58
C ALA A 9 -41.07 16.11 -15.26
N LEU A 10 -41.73 15.79 -14.15
CA LEU A 10 -41.32 16.19 -12.81
C LEU A 10 -40.03 15.48 -12.37
N ASP A 11 -39.87 14.21 -12.72
CA ASP A 11 -38.63 13.45 -12.47
C ASP A 11 -37.44 13.98 -13.28
N ILE A 12 -37.63 14.30 -14.57
CA ILE A 12 -36.60 14.91 -15.41
C ILE A 12 -36.15 16.27 -14.86
N ILE A 13 -37.08 17.07 -14.33
CA ILE A 13 -36.77 18.37 -13.72
C ILE A 13 -35.95 18.18 -12.43
N LYS A 14 -36.34 17.25 -11.57
CA LYS A 14 -35.59 16.91 -10.34
C LYS A 14 -34.18 16.45 -10.66
N GLU A 15 -34.02 15.58 -11.66
CA GLU A 15 -32.74 15.05 -12.07
C GLU A 15 -31.82 16.14 -12.65
N ARG A 16 -32.34 17.01 -13.51
CA ARG A 16 -31.58 18.16 -14.03
C ARG A 16 -31.16 19.14 -12.94
N PHE A 17 -32.02 19.37 -11.95
CA PHE A 17 -31.71 20.25 -10.83
C PHE A 17 -30.61 19.65 -9.94
N ALA A 18 -30.74 18.36 -9.59
CA ALA A 18 -29.72 17.63 -8.84
C ALA A 18 -28.37 17.62 -9.57
N LEU A 19 -28.37 17.38 -10.89
CA LEU A 19 -27.16 17.42 -11.73
C LEU A 19 -26.53 18.81 -11.74
N LYS A 20 -27.34 19.88 -11.84
CA LYS A 20 -26.85 21.26 -11.85
C LYS A 20 -26.25 21.67 -10.51
N VAL A 21 -26.90 21.31 -9.40
CA VAL A 21 -26.40 21.54 -8.04
C VAL A 21 -25.09 20.76 -7.82
N SER A 22 -25.05 19.49 -8.22
CA SER A 22 -23.84 18.65 -8.15
C SER A 22 -22.71 19.25 -8.98
N ASN A 23 -22.95 19.63 -10.23
CA ASN A 23 -21.94 20.27 -11.09
C ASN A 23 -21.43 21.60 -10.52
N ASN A 24 -22.29 22.37 -9.85
CA ASN A 24 -21.89 23.63 -9.23
C ASN A 24 -21.06 23.40 -7.96
N TYR A 25 -21.43 22.41 -7.14
CA TYR A 25 -20.65 21.98 -5.98
C TYR A 25 -19.30 21.42 -6.41
N VAL A 26 -19.28 20.55 -7.43
CA VAL A 26 -18.07 20.00 -8.05
C VAL A 26 -17.21 21.12 -8.63
N LYS A 27 -17.78 22.10 -9.36
CA LYS A 27 -17.04 23.28 -9.84
C LYS A 27 -16.46 24.13 -8.71
N LYS A 28 -17.18 24.33 -7.60
CA LYS A 28 -16.72 25.12 -6.44
C LYS A 28 -15.62 24.37 -5.67
N ALA A 29 -15.75 23.05 -5.53
CA ALA A 29 -14.73 22.18 -4.98
C ALA A 29 -13.50 22.08 -5.90
N LEU A 30 -13.70 22.02 -7.22
CA LEU A 30 -12.65 22.09 -8.25
C LEU A 30 -11.96 23.45 -8.21
N GLY A 31 -12.67 24.57 -8.11
CA GLY A 31 -12.07 25.91 -8.03
C GLY A 31 -11.10 26.03 -6.85
N LYS A 32 -11.42 25.41 -5.70
CA LYS A 32 -10.52 25.32 -4.55
C LYS A 32 -9.39 24.29 -4.72
N LYS A 33 -9.63 23.17 -5.43
CA LYS A 33 -8.61 22.13 -5.71
C LYS A 33 -7.71 22.43 -6.92
N LEU A 34 -8.11 23.33 -7.81
CA LEU A 34 -7.38 23.72 -9.01
C LEU A 34 -6.12 24.53 -8.69
N GLN A 35 -6.01 25.08 -7.47
CA GLN A 35 -4.77 25.67 -6.96
C GLN A 35 -3.66 24.62 -6.71
N ASN A 36 -4.02 23.32 -6.62
CA ASN A 36 -3.08 22.21 -6.37
C ASN A 36 -2.97 21.24 -7.56
N VAL A 37 -3.31 21.68 -8.78
CA VAL A 37 -3.14 20.83 -9.98
C VAL A 37 -1.66 20.63 -10.20
N LEU A 38 -1.22 19.37 -10.22
CA LEU A 38 0.13 19.00 -10.61
C LEU A 38 0.42 19.60 -11.99
N SER A 39 1.45 20.45 -12.07
CA SER A 39 1.93 21.07 -13.30
C SER A 39 2.28 19.96 -14.29
N GLY A 40 1.37 19.67 -15.23
CA GLY A 40 1.49 18.56 -16.19
C GLY A 40 0.20 17.75 -16.43
N MET A 41 -0.83 17.89 -15.59
CA MET A 41 -2.09 17.15 -15.76
C MET A 41 -3.13 17.97 -16.51
N LEU A 42 -3.69 17.42 -17.60
CA LEU A 42 -4.72 18.09 -18.38
C LEU A 42 -6.04 18.17 -17.59
N ARG A 43 -6.80 19.25 -17.81
CA ARG A 43 -8.03 19.55 -17.04
C ARG A 43 -9.04 18.39 -17.07
N TYR A 44 -9.27 17.76 -18.22
CA TYR A 44 -10.20 16.63 -18.33
C TYR A 44 -9.72 15.41 -17.55
N GLN A 45 -8.41 15.13 -17.51
CA GLN A 45 -7.86 14.02 -16.72
C GLN A 45 -8.11 14.25 -15.23
N TRP A 46 -8.00 15.50 -14.77
CA TRP A 46 -8.32 15.86 -13.40
C TRP A 46 -9.82 15.72 -13.11
N GLU A 47 -10.68 16.14 -14.04
CA GLU A 47 -12.13 15.92 -13.93
C GLU A 47 -12.46 14.43 -13.85
N ASP A 48 -11.80 13.57 -14.63
CA ASP A 48 -11.96 12.11 -14.60
C ASP A 48 -11.55 11.53 -13.24
N VAL A 49 -10.43 11.98 -12.67
CA VAL A 49 -9.98 11.58 -11.33
C VAL A 49 -11.00 12.00 -10.27
N VAL A 50 -11.50 13.24 -10.35
CA VAL A 50 -12.52 13.75 -9.40
C VAL A 50 -13.82 12.95 -9.53
N ARG A 51 -14.29 12.67 -10.75
CA ARG A 51 -15.49 11.84 -10.98
C ARG A 51 -15.30 10.43 -10.45
N PHE A 52 -14.14 9.84 -10.68
CA PHE A 52 -13.81 8.50 -10.18
C PHE A 52 -13.89 8.44 -8.64
N TRP A 53 -13.23 9.35 -7.94
CA TRP A 53 -13.20 9.33 -6.46
C TRP A 53 -14.53 9.70 -5.81
N ASN A 54 -15.41 10.42 -6.51
CA ASN A 54 -16.79 10.69 -6.07
C ASN A 54 -17.78 9.58 -6.46
N SER A 55 -17.36 8.58 -7.25
CA SER A 55 -18.21 7.45 -7.63
C SER A 55 -18.31 6.42 -6.49
N LYS A 56 -19.30 5.53 -6.58
CA LYS A 56 -19.44 4.41 -5.64
C LYS A 56 -18.19 3.53 -5.58
N LYS A 57 -17.58 3.27 -6.74
CA LYS A 57 -16.33 2.51 -6.87
C LYS A 57 -15.16 3.20 -6.14
N GLY A 58 -15.08 4.53 -6.19
CA GLY A 58 -14.09 5.31 -5.45
C GLY A 58 -14.31 5.23 -3.93
N GLU A 59 -15.56 5.32 -3.49
CA GLU A 59 -15.94 5.19 -2.08
C GLU A 59 -15.61 3.80 -1.53
N ASP A 60 -15.94 2.74 -2.27
CA ASP A 60 -15.64 1.36 -1.87
C ASP A 60 -14.13 1.13 -1.77
N ARG A 61 -13.33 1.65 -2.72
CA ARG A 61 -11.86 1.62 -2.63
C ARG A 61 -11.34 2.33 -1.38
N LYS A 62 -11.89 3.50 -1.06
CA LYS A 62 -11.51 4.24 0.16
C LYS A 62 -11.83 3.43 1.42
N ARG A 63 -13.01 2.80 1.47
CA ARG A 63 -13.42 1.92 2.58
C ARG A 63 -12.48 0.74 2.73
N VAL A 64 -12.19 0.01 1.65
CA VAL A 64 -11.24 -1.12 1.63
C VAL A 64 -9.86 -0.65 2.10
N GLY A 65 -9.36 0.46 1.59
CA GLY A 65 -8.07 1.02 2.00
C GLY A 65 -8.02 1.40 3.48
N THR A 66 -9.13 1.91 4.04
CA THR A 66 -9.22 2.29 5.46
C THR A 66 -9.25 1.06 6.36
N ILE A 67 -10.07 0.06 6.02
CA ILE A 67 -10.13 -1.21 6.75
C ILE A 67 -8.79 -1.95 6.67
N SER A 68 -8.14 -1.94 5.51
CA SER A 68 -6.81 -2.54 5.32
C SER A 68 -5.75 -1.85 6.17
N ARG A 69 -5.68 -0.50 6.17
CA ARG A 69 -4.77 0.25 7.03
C ARG A 69 -5.05 0.05 8.52
N GLN A 70 -6.32 -0.03 8.92
CA GLN A 70 -6.70 -0.32 10.31
C GLN A 70 -6.27 -1.72 10.76
N LYS A 71 -6.24 -2.69 9.84
CA LYS A 71 -5.77 -4.06 10.09
C LYS A 71 -4.25 -4.19 9.98
N GLN A 72 -3.53 -3.16 9.52
CA GLN A 72 -2.07 -3.19 9.44
C GLN A 72 -1.49 -3.08 10.86
N LYS A 73 -1.13 -4.21 11.44
CA LYS A 73 -0.51 -4.32 12.76
C LYS A 73 1.02 -4.20 12.73
N PHE A 74 1.63 -4.47 11.57
CA PHE A 74 3.07 -4.35 11.35
C PHE A 74 3.44 -2.91 11.04
N MET A 75 4.00 -2.23 12.05
CA MET A 75 4.65 -0.93 11.90
C MET A 75 6.14 -1.17 11.65
N HIS A 76 6.68 -0.62 10.57
CA HIS A 76 8.13 -0.62 10.31
C HIS A 76 8.77 0.69 10.80
N THR A 77 10.00 0.61 11.32
CA THR A 77 10.81 1.70 11.86
C THR A 77 11.65 2.42 10.79
N ALA A 78 11.55 2.03 9.50
CA ALA A 78 12.28 2.67 8.40
C ALA A 78 12.02 4.20 8.29
N ARG A 79 11.00 4.70 9.00
CA ARG A 79 10.68 6.12 9.12
C ARG A 79 10.47 6.72 7.72
N SER A 80 11.19 7.77 7.36
CA SER A 80 11.09 8.41 6.04
C SER A 80 12.12 7.86 5.04
N LYS A 81 12.93 6.86 5.42
CA LYS A 81 13.90 6.24 4.53
C LYS A 81 13.20 5.16 3.69
N SER A 82 13.54 5.08 2.42
CA SER A 82 13.14 3.98 1.56
C SER A 82 13.88 2.70 1.96
N PHE A 83 13.34 1.53 1.60
CA PHE A 83 14.00 0.25 1.83
C PHE A 83 15.37 0.16 1.16
N SER A 84 15.50 0.70 -0.05
CA SER A 84 16.79 0.78 -0.75
C SER A 84 17.83 1.54 0.08
N CYS A 85 17.46 2.70 0.64
CA CYS A 85 18.39 3.46 1.48
C CYS A 85 18.71 2.78 2.81
N VAL A 86 17.82 1.94 3.34
CA VAL A 86 18.08 1.16 4.56
C VAL A 86 19.03 0.01 4.24
N ALA A 87 18.78 -0.72 3.15
CA ALA A 87 19.62 -1.82 2.71
C ALA A 87 21.04 -1.35 2.35
N GLU A 88 21.18 -0.27 1.57
CA GLU A 88 22.49 0.30 1.21
C GLU A 88 23.28 0.73 2.44
N ALA A 89 22.63 1.35 3.43
CA ALA A 89 23.28 1.78 4.65
C ALA A 89 23.82 0.58 5.46
N GLU A 90 23.11 -0.55 5.43
CA GLU A 90 23.52 -1.75 6.14
C GLU A 90 24.57 -2.57 5.37
N GLU A 91 24.46 -2.68 4.05
CA GLU A 91 25.48 -3.36 3.24
C GLU A 91 26.87 -2.71 3.44
N LEU A 92 26.89 -1.39 3.64
CA LEU A 92 28.10 -0.64 3.98
C LEU A 92 28.65 -0.95 5.38
N SER A 93 27.82 -1.40 6.33
CA SER A 93 28.24 -1.72 7.70
C SER A 93 28.51 -3.21 7.94
N SER A 94 27.75 -4.11 7.32
CA SER A 94 27.83 -5.55 7.61
C SER A 94 28.78 -6.31 6.68
N SER A 95 29.15 -5.75 5.51
CA SER A 95 29.91 -6.46 4.44
C SER A 95 29.31 -7.80 4.00
N GLN A 96 28.10 -8.13 4.45
CA GLN A 96 27.39 -9.38 4.24
C GLN A 96 26.04 -9.06 3.61
N LYS A 97 25.79 -9.63 2.42
CA LYS A 97 24.52 -9.48 1.71
C LYS A 97 23.47 -10.37 2.35
N ASP A 98 23.00 -9.99 3.53
CA ASP A 98 21.78 -10.58 4.05
C ASP A 98 20.60 -9.82 3.41
N GLY A 99 19.79 -10.52 2.63
CA GLY A 99 18.79 -9.93 1.74
C GLY A 99 17.56 -9.43 2.49
N ARG A 100 16.39 -9.99 2.16
CA ARG A 100 15.12 -9.52 2.69
C ARG A 100 14.93 -9.85 4.17
N LEU A 101 15.58 -10.89 4.69
CA LEU A 101 15.52 -11.26 6.11
C LEU A 101 16.18 -10.22 7.01
N LEU A 102 17.32 -9.66 6.61
CA LEU A 102 18.00 -8.60 7.35
C LEU A 102 17.21 -7.31 7.31
N LEU A 103 16.70 -6.96 6.12
CA LEU A 103 15.84 -5.79 5.98
C LEU A 103 14.64 -5.90 6.95
N PHE A 104 14.01 -7.08 7.05
CA PHE A 104 12.93 -7.31 8.01
C PHE A 104 13.39 -7.11 9.46
N ASP A 105 14.56 -7.61 9.84
CA ASP A 105 15.12 -7.47 11.18
C ASP A 105 15.37 -5.98 11.55
N ILE A 106 15.97 -5.21 10.64
CA ILE A 106 16.29 -3.78 10.85
C ILE A 106 15.03 -2.95 10.99
N ILE A 107 14.07 -3.15 10.08
CA ILE A 107 12.88 -2.31 10.06
C ILE A 107 11.88 -2.69 11.15
N HIS A 108 12.01 -3.85 11.81
CA HIS A 108 11.15 -4.24 12.92
C HIS A 108 11.82 -4.11 14.30
N ARG A 109 13.02 -3.51 14.36
CA ARG A 109 13.68 -3.12 15.61
C ARG A 109 13.49 -1.64 15.93
N LYS A 110 13.53 -1.32 17.21
CA LYS A 110 13.65 0.05 17.73
C LYS A 110 15.13 0.47 17.71
N LYS A 111 15.39 1.74 18.02
CA LYS A 111 16.77 2.27 18.09
C LYS A 111 17.64 1.61 19.18
N ASP A 112 17.01 1.04 20.20
CA ASP A 112 17.69 0.30 21.27
C ASP A 112 17.98 -1.16 20.90
N GLY A 113 17.61 -1.59 19.68
CA GLY A 113 17.78 -2.96 19.19
C GLY A 113 16.66 -3.93 19.60
N SER A 114 15.72 -3.51 20.45
CA SER A 114 14.59 -4.36 20.85
C SER A 114 13.55 -4.49 19.72
N PRO A 115 12.84 -5.62 19.60
CA PRO A 115 11.72 -5.75 18.67
C PRO A 115 10.64 -4.70 18.93
N ILE A 116 10.02 -4.20 17.87
CA ILE A 116 8.99 -3.16 17.99
C ILE A 116 7.73 -3.67 18.68
N THR A 117 7.37 -4.94 18.45
CA THR A 117 6.24 -5.65 19.06
C THR A 117 6.63 -7.08 19.42
N ILE A 118 5.86 -7.72 20.31
CA ILE A 118 6.03 -9.13 20.66
C ILE A 118 5.81 -10.02 19.43
N GLU A 119 4.77 -9.73 18.63
CA GLU A 119 4.50 -10.45 17.36
C GLU A 119 5.71 -10.38 16.40
N ALA A 120 6.37 -9.22 16.30
CA ALA A 120 7.58 -9.09 15.49
C ALA A 120 8.73 -9.94 16.05
N ALA A 121 8.90 -9.99 17.37
CA ALA A 121 9.92 -10.82 18.01
C ALA A 121 9.73 -12.31 17.67
N GLU A 122 8.51 -12.82 17.79
CA GLU A 122 8.16 -14.21 17.46
C GLU A 122 8.43 -14.53 15.99
N ILE A 123 8.15 -13.60 15.08
CA ILE A 123 8.41 -13.77 13.66
C ILE A 123 9.92 -13.77 13.38
N MET A 124 10.67 -12.84 13.98
CA MET A 124 12.12 -12.75 13.81
C MET A 124 12.81 -14.03 14.29
N GLU A 125 12.32 -14.65 15.37
CA GLU A 125 12.79 -15.95 15.85
C GLU A 125 12.51 -17.05 14.82
N LYS A 126 11.27 -17.17 14.33
CA LYS A 126 10.90 -18.14 13.29
C LYS A 126 11.71 -17.99 12.00
N LEU A 127 11.97 -16.75 11.57
CA LEU A 127 12.79 -16.46 10.39
C LEU A 127 14.24 -16.91 10.60
N LYS A 128 14.80 -16.72 11.79
CA LYS A 128 16.15 -17.18 12.14
C LYS A 128 16.25 -18.71 12.16
N ASP A 129 15.28 -19.37 12.79
CA ASP A 129 15.24 -20.85 12.83
C ASP A 129 15.17 -21.44 11.42
N LYS A 130 14.31 -20.86 10.57
CA LYS A 130 14.18 -21.27 9.17
C LYS A 130 15.45 -20.99 8.35
N LYS A 131 16.13 -19.88 8.58
CA LYS A 131 17.41 -19.58 7.91
C LYS A 131 18.45 -20.67 8.22
N VAL A 132 18.57 -21.07 9.48
CA VAL A 132 19.50 -22.15 9.89
C VAL A 132 19.11 -23.49 9.26
N GLU A 133 17.82 -23.83 9.21
CA GLU A 133 17.32 -25.04 8.53
C GLU A 133 17.72 -25.07 7.04
N TYR A 134 17.50 -23.97 6.33
CA TYR A 134 17.83 -23.85 4.90
C TYR A 134 19.34 -23.78 4.64
N GLU A 135 20.13 -23.14 5.50
CA GLU A 135 21.60 -23.14 5.42
C GLU A 135 22.18 -24.56 5.58
N ALA A 136 21.60 -25.37 6.48
CA ALA A 136 22.00 -26.77 6.65
C ALA A 136 21.71 -27.62 5.40
N ILE A 137 20.58 -27.37 4.72
CA ILE A 137 20.18 -28.08 3.48
C ILE A 137 21.06 -27.63 2.30
N THR A 138 21.27 -26.33 2.15
CA THR A 138 22.04 -25.75 1.03
C THR A 138 23.53 -26.04 1.09
N SER A 139 24.08 -26.33 2.28
CA SER A 139 25.41 -26.93 2.44
C SER A 139 25.59 -28.22 1.61
N SER A 140 24.50 -28.90 1.25
CA SER A 140 24.50 -30.10 0.41
C SER A 140 24.27 -29.85 -1.09
N ASP A 141 23.74 -28.70 -1.50
CA ASP A 141 23.34 -28.40 -2.89
C ASP A 141 23.85 -27.01 -3.32
N SER A 142 25.02 -26.97 -3.97
CA SER A 142 25.77 -25.74 -4.28
C SER A 142 25.17 -24.80 -5.34
N SER A 143 23.92 -25.01 -5.78
CA SER A 143 23.32 -24.30 -6.92
C SER A 143 22.18 -23.34 -6.57
N VAL A 144 21.85 -23.18 -5.29
CA VAL A 144 20.66 -22.41 -4.87
C VAL A 144 21.00 -20.92 -4.70
N ASN A 145 20.20 -20.04 -5.32
CA ASN A 145 20.33 -18.59 -5.19
C ASN A 145 19.85 -18.12 -3.80
N LEU A 146 20.68 -17.35 -3.09
CA LEU A 146 20.38 -16.83 -1.74
C LEU A 146 19.12 -15.95 -1.69
N ASP A 147 18.88 -15.12 -2.70
CA ASP A 147 17.67 -14.28 -2.74
C ASP A 147 16.39 -15.12 -2.89
N ASP A 148 16.48 -16.26 -3.58
CA ASP A 148 15.34 -17.18 -3.72
C ASP A 148 15.06 -17.92 -2.40
N ILE A 149 16.10 -18.21 -1.62
CA ILE A 149 15.96 -18.82 -0.28
C ILE A 149 15.29 -17.84 0.69
N ASP A 150 15.75 -16.59 0.75
CA ASP A 150 15.16 -15.55 1.60
C ASP A 150 13.67 -15.35 1.28
N ASN A 151 13.33 -15.30 -0.01
CA ASN A 151 11.94 -15.19 -0.47
C ASN A 151 11.10 -16.39 -0.04
N GLN A 152 11.64 -17.59 -0.18
CA GLN A 152 10.97 -18.82 0.20
C GLN A 152 10.71 -18.87 1.72
N ILE A 153 11.71 -18.54 2.53
CA ILE A 153 11.59 -18.47 4.00
C ILE A 153 10.50 -17.46 4.41
N ILE A 154 10.51 -16.28 3.80
CA ILE A 154 9.48 -15.25 4.06
C ILE A 154 8.10 -15.78 3.70
N ILE A 155 7.92 -16.39 2.53
CA ILE A 155 6.61 -16.93 2.12
C ILE A 155 6.15 -18.04 3.08
N GLU A 156 7.04 -18.86 3.62
CA GLU A 156 6.68 -19.90 4.59
C GLU A 156 6.26 -19.34 5.96
N VAL A 157 7.03 -18.39 6.50
CA VAL A 157 6.77 -17.84 7.84
C VAL A 157 5.61 -16.84 7.81
N LEU A 158 5.58 -16.01 6.79
CA LEU A 158 4.69 -14.86 6.70
C LEU A 158 3.51 -15.14 5.76
N GLY A 159 3.59 -16.12 4.87
CA GLY A 159 2.61 -16.35 3.81
C GLY A 159 2.92 -15.54 2.54
N PRO A 160 2.16 -15.76 1.45
CA PRO A 160 2.42 -15.12 0.17
C PRO A 160 2.37 -13.60 0.26
N GLU A 161 3.16 -12.94 -0.58
CA GLU A 161 3.31 -11.50 -0.60
C GLU A 161 1.97 -10.80 -0.84
N ARG A 162 1.72 -9.72 -0.08
CA ARG A 162 0.46 -8.96 -0.15
C ARG A 162 0.74 -7.47 -0.29
N TYR A 163 -0.17 -6.77 -0.96
CA TYR A 163 -0.06 -5.33 -1.16
C TYR A 163 0.05 -4.59 0.18
N GLY A 164 1.15 -3.87 0.39
CA GLY A 164 1.42 -3.11 1.62
C GLY A 164 2.10 -3.89 2.74
N ARG A 165 2.56 -5.13 2.47
CA ARG A 165 3.49 -5.82 3.34
C ARG A 165 4.91 -5.30 3.11
N VAL A 166 5.66 -5.20 4.21
CA VAL A 166 7.09 -4.89 4.26
C VAL A 166 7.69 -5.82 5.30
#